data_AF-A0A4R4S3D8-F1
#
_entry.id   AF-A0A4R4S3D8-F1
#
_cell.length_a   1.000
_cell.length_b   1.000
_cell.length_c   1.000
_cell.angle_alpha   90.00
_cell.angle_beta   90.00
_cell.angle_gamma   90.00
#
_symmetry.space_group_name_H-M   'P 1'
#
loop_
_entity.id
_entity.type
_entity.pdbx_description
1 polymer ?
#
loop_
_entity_poly.entity_id
_entity_poly.type
_entity_poly.pdbx_seq_one_letter_code
_entity_poly.pdbx_strand_id
1 'polypeptide(L)'
;MNTAEVARVLGEVALLGPYFEIGAGGAEGPGWRPLPESESERLAQVVADYGERLGTGEGRVAASIFFQGLASRLWSPVVAAAARGVVPDLAGLRWRWAPGESVGLRLAEPRGWGVEGPSEAADLIHPMVVDKQLRPLHEVLSSFVGLADGLVWGNAASALAGSLNVGPADSARAAIVRLLLAREPLAGAGSFGADGFVRHNCCLYYRVPGGGMCGDCGLR
;
A
#
# COMPACT_ATOMS: atom_id res chain seq x y z
N MET A 1 4.19 14.46 17.90
CA MET A 1 2.94 14.06 18.59
C MET A 1 3.23 12.93 19.58
N ASN A 2 2.40 12.74 20.62
CA ASN A 2 2.62 11.67 21.61
C ASN A 2 2.32 10.29 21.00
N THR A 3 3.12 9.27 21.31
CA THR A 3 2.94 7.87 20.87
C THR A 3 1.55 7.32 21.16
N ALA A 4 0.97 7.67 22.32
CA ALA A 4 -0.37 7.20 22.69
C ALA A 4 -1.46 7.70 21.72
N GLU A 5 -1.33 8.92 21.21
CA GLU A 5 -2.30 9.51 20.28
C GLU A 5 -2.22 8.87 18.90
N VAL A 6 -1.00 8.68 18.38
CA VAL A 6 -0.78 7.99 17.10
C VAL A 6 -1.29 6.54 17.18
N ALA A 7 -0.96 5.81 18.24
CA ALA A 7 -1.41 4.45 18.44
C ALA A 7 -2.94 4.34 18.55
N ARG A 8 -3.59 5.31 19.23
CA ARG A 8 -5.06 5.38 19.30
C ARG A 8 -5.67 5.57 17.91
N VAL A 9 -5.18 6.54 17.12
CA VAL A 9 -5.72 6.78 15.77
C VAL A 9 -5.49 5.57 14.85
N LEU A 10 -4.32 4.94 14.92
CA LEU A 10 -4.05 3.70 14.18
C LEU A 10 -5.03 2.57 14.58
N GLY A 11 -5.34 2.43 15.88
CA GLY A 11 -6.33 1.48 16.37
C GLY A 11 -7.76 1.79 15.87
N GLU A 12 -8.14 3.06 15.79
CA GLU A 12 -9.45 3.48 15.27
C GLU A 12 -9.60 3.20 13.78
N VAL A 13 -8.60 3.54 12.97
CA VAL A 13 -8.67 3.30 11.52
C VAL A 13 -8.59 1.81 11.18
N ALA A 14 -7.91 1.00 12.01
CA ALA A 14 -7.87 -0.46 11.84
C ALA A 14 -9.26 -1.12 11.88
N LEU A 15 -10.24 -0.48 12.55
CA LEU A 15 -11.64 -0.96 12.57
C LEU A 15 -12.32 -0.92 11.19
N LEU A 16 -11.76 -0.19 10.22
CA LEU A 16 -12.28 -0.16 8.85
C LEU A 16 -12.08 -1.51 8.12
N GLY A 17 -11.14 -2.32 8.58
CA GLY A 17 -10.91 -3.65 8.04
C GLY A 17 -9.44 -4.02 7.97
N PRO A 18 -9.14 -5.25 7.51
CA PRO A 18 -7.80 -5.82 7.62
C PRO A 18 -6.76 -4.90 7.01
N TYR A 19 -6.98 -4.33 5.82
CA TYR A 19 -6.06 -3.43 5.09
C TYR A 19 -5.65 -2.14 5.82
N PHE A 20 -6.35 -1.74 6.88
CA PHE A 20 -6.11 -0.51 7.65
C PHE A 20 -5.32 -0.75 8.94
N GLU A 21 -4.90 -1.98 9.21
CA GLU A 21 -4.12 -2.32 10.40
C GLU A 21 -2.62 -1.96 10.27
N ILE A 22 -2.12 -1.17 11.23
CA ILE A 22 -0.71 -1.11 11.62
C ILE A 22 -0.67 -1.31 13.14
N GLY A 23 -0.14 -2.46 13.58
CA GLY A 23 -0.05 -2.78 14.99
C GLY A 23 0.96 -1.91 15.75
N ALA A 24 0.76 -1.78 17.06
CA ALA A 24 1.67 -1.08 17.96
C ALA A 24 2.32 -2.05 18.96
N GLY A 25 3.60 -1.84 19.27
CA GLY A 25 4.34 -2.59 20.29
C GLY A 25 4.85 -3.96 19.83
N GLY A 26 5.90 -4.48 20.49
CA GLY A 26 6.42 -5.85 20.28
C GLY A 26 6.82 -6.16 18.84
N ALA A 27 7.73 -5.36 18.25
CA ALA A 27 8.27 -5.58 16.90
C ALA A 27 9.50 -6.51 16.86
N GLU A 28 9.91 -7.06 18.01
CA GLU A 28 11.12 -7.87 18.18
C GLU A 28 10.85 -9.39 18.21
N GLY A 29 9.65 -9.82 17.82
CA GLY A 29 9.31 -11.24 17.72
C GLY A 29 9.89 -11.93 16.47
N PRO A 30 10.05 -13.27 16.49
CA PRO A 30 10.52 -14.02 15.32
C PRO A 30 9.62 -13.74 14.10
N GLY A 31 10.24 -13.47 12.96
CA GLY A 31 9.57 -13.22 11.68
C GLY A 31 9.26 -11.76 11.34
N TRP A 32 9.34 -10.83 12.30
CA TRP A 32 9.22 -9.39 12.02
C TRP A 32 10.51 -8.81 11.47
N ARG A 33 10.45 -8.15 10.31
CA ARG A 33 11.62 -7.66 9.57
C ARG A 33 11.42 -6.22 9.12
N PRO A 34 12.49 -5.43 8.89
CA PRO A 34 12.36 -4.09 8.33
C PRO A 34 11.54 -4.07 7.04
N LEU A 35 10.73 -3.03 6.86
CA LEU A 35 10.13 -2.67 5.59
C LEU A 35 10.69 -1.30 5.14
N PRO A 36 11.08 -1.13 3.86
CA PRO A 36 11.03 -2.10 2.76
C PRO A 36 12.00 -3.28 2.95
N GLU A 37 11.65 -4.45 2.42
CA GLU A 37 12.54 -5.62 2.41
C GLU A 37 13.67 -5.40 1.42
N SER A 38 14.91 -5.48 1.90
CA SER A 38 16.12 -5.29 1.10
C SER A 38 16.75 -6.60 0.62
N GLU A 39 16.39 -7.74 1.22
CA GLU A 39 16.94 -9.05 0.87
C GLU A 39 16.23 -9.62 -0.38
N SER A 40 16.87 -9.50 -1.55
CA SER A 40 16.31 -9.93 -2.85
C SER A 40 15.89 -11.41 -2.87
N GLU A 41 16.72 -12.33 -2.38
CA GLU A 41 16.42 -13.77 -2.38
C GLU A 41 15.16 -14.09 -1.56
N ARG A 42 15.00 -13.40 -0.43
CA ARG A 42 13.85 -13.59 0.44
C ARG A 42 12.59 -13.02 -0.16
N LEU A 43 12.68 -11.84 -0.77
CA LEU A 43 11.54 -11.26 -1.46
C LEU A 43 11.12 -12.12 -2.66
N ALA A 44 12.08 -12.74 -3.35
CA ALA A 44 11.80 -13.71 -4.41
C ALA A 44 11.03 -14.94 -3.88
N GLN A 45 11.40 -15.48 -2.71
CA GLN A 45 10.65 -16.57 -2.07
C GLN A 45 9.22 -16.15 -1.71
N VAL A 46 9.04 -14.97 -1.12
CA VAL A 46 7.70 -14.45 -0.80
C VAL A 46 6.84 -14.31 -2.07
N VAL A 47 7.42 -13.81 -3.17
CA VAL A 47 6.74 -13.69 -4.45
C VAL A 47 6.39 -15.05 -5.05
N ALA A 48 7.29 -16.04 -4.95
CA ALA A 48 7.04 -17.40 -5.42
C ALA A 48 5.87 -18.04 -4.66
N ASP A 49 5.90 -18.00 -3.32
CA ASP A 49 4.84 -18.52 -2.47
C ASP A 49 3.50 -17.79 -2.71
N TYR A 50 3.55 -16.48 -2.97
CA TYR A 50 2.37 -15.70 -3.36
C TYR A 50 1.82 -16.13 -4.72
N GLY A 51 2.70 -16.47 -5.68
CA GLY A 51 2.34 -17.03 -6.99
C GLY A 51 1.65 -18.39 -6.88
N GLU A 52 2.17 -19.28 -6.03
CA GLU A 52 1.54 -20.59 -5.74
C GLU A 52 0.12 -20.41 -5.19
N ARG A 53 -0.08 -19.45 -4.26
CA ARG A 53 -1.41 -19.13 -3.71
C ARG A 53 -2.38 -18.58 -4.75
N LEU A 54 -1.87 -17.81 -5.71
CA LEU A 54 -2.64 -17.32 -6.84
C LEU A 54 -2.86 -18.41 -7.92
N GLY A 55 -2.19 -19.55 -7.82
CA GLY A 55 -2.19 -20.61 -8.83
C GLY A 55 -1.49 -20.20 -10.13
N THR A 56 -0.64 -19.17 -10.12
CA THR A 56 0.07 -18.70 -11.32
C THR A 56 1.54 -19.12 -11.31
N GLY A 57 2.03 -19.64 -12.44
CA GLY A 57 3.46 -19.86 -12.67
C GLY A 57 4.20 -18.60 -13.15
N GLU A 58 3.50 -17.48 -13.32
CA GLU A 58 4.07 -16.25 -13.84
C GLU A 58 4.58 -15.36 -12.71
N GLY A 59 5.89 -15.38 -12.45
CA GLY A 59 6.51 -14.58 -11.38
C GLY A 59 6.20 -13.08 -11.49
N ARG A 60 6.06 -12.54 -12.70
CA ARG A 60 5.67 -11.14 -12.94
C ARG A 60 4.24 -10.83 -12.46
N VAL A 61 3.31 -11.75 -12.64
CA VAL A 61 1.91 -11.60 -12.18
C VAL A 61 1.88 -11.63 -10.66
N ALA A 62 2.57 -12.60 -10.06
CA ALA A 62 2.69 -12.71 -8.60
C ALA A 62 3.30 -11.44 -7.98
N ALA A 63 4.43 -10.96 -8.51
CA ALA A 63 5.10 -9.76 -8.03
C ALA A 63 4.24 -8.50 -8.19
N SER A 64 3.54 -8.36 -9.33
CA SER A 64 2.61 -7.25 -9.58
C SER A 64 1.51 -7.16 -8.51
N ILE A 65 0.84 -8.28 -8.25
CA ILE A 65 -0.30 -8.35 -7.32
C ILE A 65 0.19 -8.26 -5.87
N PHE A 66 1.32 -8.88 -5.54
CA PHE A 66 1.98 -8.75 -4.25
C PHE A 66 2.31 -7.27 -3.96
N PHE A 67 2.96 -6.57 -4.89
CA PHE A 67 3.27 -5.15 -4.77
C PHE A 67 2.00 -4.32 -4.56
N GLN A 68 0.95 -4.57 -5.36
CA GLN A 68 -0.33 -3.86 -5.21
C GLN A 68 -0.93 -4.07 -3.81
N GLY A 69 -0.93 -5.31 -3.32
CA GLY A 69 -1.44 -5.64 -1.99
C GLY A 69 -0.67 -4.92 -0.88
N LEU A 70 0.66 -4.88 -0.97
CA LEU A 70 1.50 -4.18 -0.01
C LEU A 70 1.35 -2.65 -0.12
N ALA A 71 1.17 -2.11 -1.32
CA ALA A 71 0.83 -0.70 -1.50
C ALA A 71 -0.52 -0.36 -0.85
N SER A 72 -1.55 -1.19 -1.00
CA SER A 72 -2.84 -0.99 -0.32
C SER A 72 -2.69 -1.02 1.20
N ARG A 73 -1.81 -1.87 1.72
CA ARG A 73 -1.50 -2.01 3.15
C ARG A 73 -0.77 -0.79 3.73
N LEU A 74 -0.03 -0.05 2.90
CA LEU A 74 0.63 1.19 3.28
C LEU A 74 -0.31 2.39 3.14
N TRP A 75 -1.01 2.51 2.01
CA TRP A 75 -1.88 3.66 1.73
C TRP A 75 -3.06 3.75 2.70
N SER A 76 -3.82 2.66 2.84
CA SER A 76 -5.09 2.64 3.54
C SER A 76 -5.02 3.18 4.97
N PRO A 77 -4.14 2.68 5.86
CA PRO A 77 -4.04 3.21 7.22
C PRO A 77 -3.54 4.65 7.26
N VAL A 78 -2.57 5.00 6.41
CA VAL A 78 -1.93 6.32 6.42
C VAL A 78 -2.91 7.41 6.01
N VAL A 79 -3.63 7.24 4.90
CA VAL A 79 -4.59 8.26 4.43
C VAL A 79 -5.84 8.32 5.31
N ALA A 80 -6.25 7.21 5.92
CA ALA A 80 -7.34 7.20 6.88
C ALA A 80 -6.96 7.92 8.18
N ALA A 81 -5.76 7.69 8.71
CA ALA A 81 -5.27 8.39 9.89
C ALA A 81 -5.09 9.90 9.61
N ALA A 82 -4.60 10.25 8.42
CA ALA A 82 -4.41 11.64 8.03
C ALA A 82 -5.73 12.40 7.90
N ALA A 83 -6.80 11.75 7.46
CA ALA A 83 -8.15 12.31 7.49
C ALA A 83 -8.67 12.57 8.93
N ARG A 84 -8.04 11.97 9.95
CA ARG A 84 -8.26 12.23 11.37
C ARG A 84 -7.24 13.21 11.97
N GLY A 85 -6.48 13.90 11.14
CA GLY A 85 -5.50 14.91 11.55
C GLY A 85 -4.14 14.34 11.97
N VAL A 86 -3.86 13.05 11.69
CA VAL A 86 -2.61 12.39 12.11
C VAL A 86 -1.94 11.68 10.94
N VAL A 87 -0.72 12.08 10.58
CA VAL A 87 0.13 11.30 9.67
C VAL A 87 1.08 10.44 10.50
N PRO A 88 0.94 9.10 10.50
CA PRO A 88 1.87 8.21 11.20
C PRO A 88 3.22 8.20 10.48
N ASP A 89 4.31 8.27 11.24
CA ASP A 89 5.67 8.07 10.75
C ASP A 89 5.92 6.57 10.55
N LEU A 90 6.26 6.19 9.31
CA LEU A 90 6.58 4.81 8.94
C LEU A 90 8.07 4.48 9.14
N ALA A 91 8.87 5.38 9.72
CA ALA A 91 10.24 5.06 10.13
C ALA A 91 10.24 3.87 11.11
N GLY A 92 11.04 2.85 10.80
CA GLY A 92 11.11 1.63 11.61
C GLY A 92 9.91 0.69 11.43
N LEU A 93 9.07 0.91 10.41
CA LEU A 93 7.99 -0.01 10.05
C LEU A 93 8.57 -1.41 9.82
N ARG A 94 7.93 -2.39 10.44
CA ARG A 94 8.25 -3.80 10.26
C ARG A 94 7.09 -4.54 9.65
N TRP A 95 7.42 -5.51 8.82
CA TRP A 95 6.46 -6.39 8.20
C TRP A 95 6.72 -7.84 8.61
N ARG A 96 5.65 -8.63 8.57
CA ARG A 96 5.68 -10.07 8.70
C ARG A 96 4.84 -10.67 7.59
N TRP A 97 5.39 -11.70 6.96
CA TRP A 97 4.68 -12.49 5.97
C TRP A 97 4.89 -13.97 6.29
N ALA A 98 3.83 -14.75 6.15
CA ALA A 98 3.85 -16.20 6.22
C ALA A 98 2.88 -16.77 5.18
N PRO A 99 3.14 -17.98 4.63
CA PRO A 99 2.20 -18.65 3.74
C PRO A 99 0.82 -18.77 4.39
N GLY A 100 -0.24 -18.44 3.62
CA GLY A 100 -1.62 -18.47 4.12
C GLY A 100 -2.05 -17.29 4.99
N GLU A 101 -1.11 -16.50 5.54
CA GLU A 101 -1.43 -15.32 6.35
C GLU A 101 -1.55 -14.05 5.48
N SER A 102 -2.19 -13.03 6.05
CA SER A 102 -2.11 -11.67 5.55
C SER A 102 -0.79 -11.02 5.96
N VAL A 103 -0.29 -10.06 5.17
CA VAL A 103 0.86 -9.25 5.59
C VAL A 103 0.50 -8.50 6.87
N GLY A 104 1.28 -8.72 7.92
CA GLY A 104 1.23 -7.95 9.15
C GLY A 104 2.16 -6.75 9.06
N LEU A 105 1.71 -5.58 9.49
CA LEU A 105 2.49 -4.35 9.60
C LEU A 105 2.49 -3.86 11.04
N ARG A 106 3.65 -3.35 11.52
CA ARG A 106 3.80 -2.96 12.92
C ARG A 106 4.87 -1.89 13.12
N LEU A 107 4.61 -1.00 14.07
CA LEU A 107 5.56 -0.04 14.62
C LEU A 107 5.80 -0.37 16.10
N ALA A 108 7.07 -0.45 16.52
CA ALA A 108 7.40 -0.68 17.93
C ALA A 108 6.89 0.48 18.80
N GLU A 109 7.18 1.70 18.37
CA GLU A 109 6.76 2.94 19.01
C GLU A 109 6.14 3.85 17.95
N PRO A 110 4.81 3.81 17.75
CA PRO A 110 4.16 4.69 16.77
C PRO A 110 4.43 6.16 17.09
N ARG A 111 4.94 6.90 16.11
CA ARG A 111 5.15 8.36 16.16
C ARG A 111 4.53 8.98 14.91
N GLY A 112 4.46 10.30 14.86
CA GLY A 112 3.84 10.99 13.73
C GLY A 112 3.64 12.46 13.97
N TRP A 113 2.98 13.08 13.00
CA TRP A 113 2.70 14.51 12.91
C TRP A 113 1.20 14.76 12.98
N GLY A 114 0.82 15.82 13.70
CA GLY A 114 -0.50 16.40 13.55
C GLY A 114 -0.54 17.22 12.27
N VAL A 115 -1.66 17.19 11.55
CA VAL A 115 -1.85 17.95 10.30
C VAL A 115 -3.18 18.67 10.31
N GLU A 116 -3.21 19.89 9.78
CA GLU A 116 -4.39 20.75 9.81
C GLU A 116 -5.25 20.60 8.55
N GLY A 117 -4.70 20.05 7.46
CA GLY A 117 -5.46 19.87 6.23
C GLY A 117 -4.86 18.93 5.19
N PRO A 118 -5.61 18.68 4.10
CA PRO A 118 -5.25 17.69 3.09
C PRO A 118 -3.92 17.93 2.37
N SER A 119 -3.54 19.19 2.15
CA SER A 119 -2.28 19.53 1.45
C SER A 119 -1.07 19.15 2.29
N GLU A 120 -1.05 19.57 3.55
CA GLU A 120 0.03 19.26 4.50
C GLU A 120 0.15 17.74 4.71
N ALA A 121 -0.99 17.05 4.84
CA ALA A 121 -1.02 15.60 4.89
C ALA A 121 -0.37 14.98 3.65
N ALA A 122 -0.76 15.41 2.44
CA ALA A 122 -0.19 14.90 1.20
C ALA A 122 1.32 15.18 1.07
N ASP A 123 1.80 16.34 1.56
CA ASP A 123 3.22 16.72 1.58
C ASP A 123 4.08 15.81 2.46
N LEU A 124 3.56 15.37 3.60
CA LEU A 124 4.24 14.41 4.48
C LEU A 124 4.14 12.97 3.94
N ILE A 125 2.94 12.57 3.49
CA ILE A 125 2.66 11.19 3.10
C ILE A 125 3.42 10.78 1.85
N HIS A 126 3.46 11.66 0.84
CA HIS A 126 4.02 11.32 -0.47
C HIS A 126 5.47 10.83 -0.40
N PRO A 127 6.47 11.59 0.10
CA PRO A 127 7.85 11.12 0.16
C PRO A 127 8.01 9.92 1.10
N MET A 128 7.25 9.88 2.19
CA MET A 128 7.30 8.78 3.16
C MET A 128 6.85 7.45 2.55
N VAL A 129 5.75 7.41 1.80
CA VAL A 129 5.24 6.16 1.22
C VAL A 129 5.88 5.89 -0.15
N VAL A 130 5.94 6.87 -1.04
CA VAL A 130 6.48 6.69 -2.39
C VAL A 130 7.98 6.42 -2.34
N ASP A 131 8.75 7.35 -1.76
CA ASP A 131 10.21 7.30 -1.88
C ASP A 131 10.88 6.42 -0.83
N LYS A 132 10.32 6.31 0.38
CA LYS A 132 10.92 5.49 1.45
C LYS A 132 10.40 4.06 1.53
N GLN A 133 9.25 3.74 0.93
CA GLN A 133 8.65 2.40 1.00
C GLN A 133 8.48 1.75 -0.38
N LEU A 134 7.70 2.38 -1.26
CA LEU A 134 7.32 1.76 -2.54
C LEU A 134 8.46 1.73 -3.57
N ARG A 135 9.25 2.80 -3.67
CA ARG A 135 10.38 2.86 -4.62
C ARG A 135 11.47 1.83 -4.29
N PRO A 136 11.97 1.69 -3.04
CA PRO A 136 12.96 0.66 -2.74
C PRO A 136 12.39 -0.76 -2.90
N LEU A 137 11.13 -0.98 -2.54
CA LEU A 137 10.47 -2.27 -2.79
C LEU A 137 10.43 -2.60 -4.29
N HIS A 138 10.11 -1.62 -5.13
CA HIS A 138 10.12 -1.77 -6.57
C HIS A 138 11.53 -2.08 -7.11
N GLU A 139 12.57 -1.41 -6.60
CA GLU A 139 13.96 -1.66 -6.98
C GLU A 139 14.39 -3.10 -6.67
N VAL A 140 14.05 -3.61 -5.48
CA VAL A 140 14.39 -4.99 -5.08
C VAL A 140 13.58 -6.02 -5.88
N LEU A 141 12.29 -5.78 -6.14
CA LEU A 141 11.52 -6.67 -7.03
C LEU A 141 12.11 -6.69 -8.44
N SER A 142 12.49 -5.53 -8.97
CA SER A 142 13.03 -5.39 -10.32
C SER A 142 14.39 -6.04 -10.52
N SER A 143 15.12 -6.36 -9.44
CA SER A 143 16.40 -7.06 -9.54
C SER A 143 16.26 -8.54 -9.93
N PHE A 144 15.08 -9.13 -9.77
CA PHE A 144 14.84 -10.55 -10.08
C PHE A 144 13.59 -10.83 -10.92
N VAL A 145 12.71 -9.85 -11.12
CA VAL A 145 11.55 -9.98 -12.00
C VAL A 145 11.33 -8.71 -12.83
N GLY A 146 11.06 -8.87 -14.13
CA GLY A 146 10.80 -7.74 -15.03
C GLY A 146 9.46 -7.06 -14.73
N LEU A 147 9.50 -5.97 -13.97
CA LEU A 147 8.36 -5.10 -13.70
C LEU A 147 8.52 -3.76 -14.43
N ALA A 148 7.50 -3.37 -15.19
CA ALA A 148 7.49 -2.07 -15.86
C ALA A 148 7.00 -0.99 -14.90
N ASP A 149 7.64 0.19 -14.91
CA ASP A 149 7.27 1.33 -14.04
C ASP A 149 5.76 1.64 -14.10
N GLY A 150 5.19 1.72 -15.31
CA GLY A 150 3.78 2.04 -15.49
C GLY A 150 2.83 1.02 -14.86
N LEU A 151 3.24 -0.26 -14.76
CA LEU A 151 2.47 -1.30 -14.07
C LEU A 151 2.55 -1.10 -12.55
N VAL A 152 3.74 -0.82 -12.02
CA VAL A 152 4.00 -0.69 -10.59
C VAL A 152 3.31 0.56 -10.02
N TRP A 153 3.51 1.70 -10.67
CA TRP A 153 2.88 2.95 -10.23
C TRP A 153 1.38 2.97 -10.54
N GLY A 154 0.94 2.26 -11.57
CA GLY A 154 -0.45 1.92 -11.81
C GLY A 154 -1.12 1.17 -10.66
N ASN A 155 -0.47 0.11 -10.19
CA ASN A 155 -0.91 -0.65 -9.03
C ASN A 155 -0.90 0.21 -7.76
N ALA A 156 0.13 1.03 -7.55
CA ALA A 156 0.17 1.95 -6.40
C ALA A 156 -0.96 2.98 -6.43
N ALA A 157 -1.29 3.54 -7.60
CA ALA A 157 -2.37 4.50 -7.78
C ALA A 157 -3.75 3.87 -7.54
N SER A 158 -3.98 2.66 -8.08
CA SER A 158 -5.21 1.89 -7.83
C SER A 158 -5.34 1.47 -6.37
N ALA A 159 -4.25 1.05 -5.73
CA ALA A 159 -4.23 0.76 -4.31
C ALA A 159 -4.60 1.99 -3.45
N LEU A 160 -4.07 3.17 -3.81
CA LEU A 160 -4.39 4.43 -3.16
C LEU A 160 -5.86 4.84 -3.37
N ALA A 161 -6.37 4.78 -4.60
CA ALA A 161 -7.77 5.07 -4.90
C ALA A 161 -8.72 4.10 -4.19
N GLY A 162 -8.37 2.81 -4.17
CA GLY A 162 -9.12 1.74 -3.52
C GLY A 162 -9.29 1.93 -2.00
N SER A 163 -8.42 2.71 -1.34
CA SER A 163 -8.58 3.06 0.07
C SER A 163 -9.87 3.83 0.38
N LEU A 164 -10.48 4.45 -0.63
CA LEU A 164 -11.77 5.15 -0.53
C LEU A 164 -12.98 4.22 -0.57
N ASN A 165 -12.81 2.98 -1.04
CA ASN A 165 -13.90 2.01 -1.23
C ASN A 165 -14.31 1.31 0.08
N VAL A 166 -13.59 1.55 1.18
CA VAL A 166 -13.82 0.89 2.48
C VAL A 166 -14.11 1.93 3.55
N GLY A 167 -15.15 1.67 4.33
CA GLY A 167 -15.64 2.57 5.37
C GLY A 167 -16.57 3.66 4.85
N PRO A 168 -17.02 4.57 5.73
CA PRO A 168 -17.89 5.68 5.33
C PRO A 168 -17.17 6.65 4.38
N ALA A 169 -17.96 7.34 3.57
CA ALA A 169 -17.46 8.46 2.77
C ALA A 169 -16.82 9.52 3.67
N ASP A 170 -15.62 9.97 3.30
CA ASP A 170 -14.83 10.92 4.07
C ASP A 170 -14.18 11.90 3.08
N SER A 171 -14.62 13.15 3.14
CA SER A 171 -14.22 14.20 2.19
C SER A 171 -12.76 14.62 2.39
N ALA A 172 -12.25 14.58 3.62
CA ALA A 172 -10.84 14.84 3.92
C ALA A 172 -9.96 13.73 3.34
N ARG A 173 -10.34 12.47 3.57
CA ARG A 173 -9.64 11.31 2.98
C ARG A 173 -9.64 11.36 1.46
N ALA A 174 -10.79 11.68 0.83
CA ALA A 174 -10.90 11.83 -0.62
C ALA A 174 -10.02 12.96 -1.16
N ALA A 175 -9.95 14.11 -0.46
CA ALA A 175 -9.09 15.23 -0.85
C ALA A 175 -7.60 14.84 -0.79
N ILE A 176 -7.17 14.15 0.27
CA ILE A 176 -5.79 13.65 0.43
C ILE A 176 -5.43 12.69 -0.71
N VAL A 177 -6.30 11.71 -0.99
CA VAL A 177 -6.10 10.74 -2.08
C VAL A 177 -5.95 11.43 -3.44
N ARG A 178 -6.81 12.42 -3.75
CA ARG A 178 -6.70 13.18 -5.01
C ARG A 178 -5.40 13.98 -5.11
N LEU A 179 -4.97 14.62 -4.01
CA LEU A 179 -3.71 15.37 -3.97
C LEU A 179 -2.48 14.47 -4.15
N LEU A 180 -2.51 13.25 -3.60
CA LEU A 180 -1.45 12.27 -3.77
C LEU A 180 -1.42 11.71 -5.20
N LEU A 181 -2.57 11.40 -5.79
CA LEU A 181 -2.68 10.92 -7.17
C LEU A 181 -2.25 11.95 -8.21
N ALA A 182 -2.29 13.24 -7.88
CA ALA A 182 -1.83 14.31 -8.75
C ALA A 182 -0.29 14.48 -8.78
N ARG A 183 0.46 13.69 -7.99
CA ARG A 183 1.92 13.78 -7.89
C ARG A 183 2.59 12.62 -8.62
N GLU A 184 3.71 12.90 -9.29
CA GLU A 184 4.59 11.86 -9.82
C GLU A 184 5.09 10.94 -8.69
N PRO A 185 5.26 9.64 -8.92
CA PRO A 185 5.05 8.90 -10.18
C PRO A 185 3.61 8.37 -10.36
N LEU A 186 2.64 8.81 -9.54
CA LEU A 186 1.24 8.35 -9.60
C LEU A 186 0.41 9.15 -10.62
N ALA A 187 0.85 10.37 -10.94
CA ALA A 187 0.18 11.24 -11.90
C ALA A 187 0.02 10.54 -13.25
N GLY A 188 -1.18 10.65 -13.83
CA GLY A 188 -1.50 10.04 -15.12
C GLY A 188 -1.67 8.51 -15.09
N ALA A 189 -1.53 7.83 -13.94
CA ALA A 189 -1.71 6.38 -13.84
C ALA A 189 -3.19 5.94 -14.01
N GLY A 190 -4.13 6.86 -13.82
CA GLY A 190 -5.56 6.64 -13.97
C GLY A 190 -6.36 7.91 -13.68
N SER A 191 -7.68 7.80 -13.69
CA SER A 191 -8.59 8.91 -13.40
C SER A 191 -9.87 8.42 -12.73
N PHE A 192 -10.54 9.31 -11.97
CA PHE A 192 -11.87 9.01 -11.43
C PHE A 192 -12.93 9.32 -12.50
N GLY A 193 -13.69 8.29 -12.90
CA GLY A 193 -14.91 8.40 -13.69
C GLY A 193 -16.17 8.30 -12.82
N ALA A 194 -17.32 8.14 -13.47
CA ALA A 194 -18.62 8.02 -12.78
C ALA A 194 -18.68 6.78 -11.86
N ASP A 195 -18.05 5.68 -12.28
CA ASP A 195 -18.10 4.40 -11.58
C ASP A 195 -16.89 4.15 -10.67
N GLY A 196 -16.06 5.16 -10.43
CA GLY A 196 -14.86 5.08 -9.60
C GLY A 196 -13.56 5.27 -10.38
N PHE A 197 -12.45 4.78 -9.81
CA PHE A 197 -11.12 4.96 -10.38
C PHE A 197 -10.85 3.96 -11.50
N VAL A 198 -10.34 4.43 -12.64
CA VAL A 198 -10.00 3.62 -13.80
C VAL A 198 -8.53 3.87 -14.15
N ARG A 199 -7.75 2.80 -14.26
CA ARG A 199 -6.32 2.88 -14.62
C ARG A 199 -6.12 3.01 -16.12
N HIS A 200 -5.03 3.67 -16.51
CA HIS A 200 -4.52 3.69 -17.89
C HIS A 200 -3.52 2.56 -18.19
N ASN A 201 -3.33 1.64 -17.22
CA ASN A 201 -2.40 0.53 -17.30
C ASN A 201 -3.02 -0.76 -16.71
N CYS A 202 -2.39 -1.89 -17.00
CA CYS A 202 -2.87 -3.21 -16.59
C CYS A 202 -2.09 -3.74 -15.38
N CYS A 203 -2.81 -4.19 -14.33
CA CYS A 203 -2.21 -4.84 -13.15
C CYS A 203 -1.88 -6.33 -13.35
N LEU A 204 -2.18 -6.90 -14.53
CA LEU A 204 -2.04 -8.32 -14.87
C LEU A 204 -2.96 -9.30 -14.12
N TYR A 205 -3.90 -8.83 -13.30
CA TYR A 205 -4.80 -9.72 -12.56
C TYR A 205 -5.61 -10.67 -13.47
N TYR A 206 -5.95 -10.24 -14.69
CA TYR A 206 -6.64 -11.07 -15.67
C TYR A 206 -5.86 -12.34 -16.09
N ARG A 207 -4.55 -12.40 -15.80
CA ARG A 207 -3.68 -13.56 -16.08
C ARG A 207 -3.67 -14.60 -14.96
N VAL A 208 -4.24 -14.29 -13.79
CA VAL A 208 -4.39 -15.25 -12.70
C VAL A 208 -5.42 -16.31 -13.13
N PRO A 209 -5.16 -17.62 -12.98
CA PRO A 209 -6.16 -18.64 -13.29
C PRO A 209 -7.45 -18.46 -12.50
N GLY A 210 -8.60 -18.46 -13.19
CA GLY A 210 -9.90 -18.12 -12.60
C GLY A 210 -10.07 -16.64 -12.23
N GLY A 211 -9.06 -15.81 -12.50
CA GLY A 211 -9.14 -14.36 -12.42
C GLY A 211 -9.95 -13.77 -13.58
N GLY A 212 -10.18 -12.46 -13.50
CA GLY A 212 -10.87 -11.70 -14.52
C GLY A 212 -10.37 -10.27 -14.57
N MET A 213 -11.20 -9.36 -15.07
CA MET A 213 -10.88 -7.94 -15.03
C MET A 213 -10.92 -7.44 -13.57
N CYS A 214 -9.88 -6.75 -13.12
CA CYS A 214 -9.89 -6.13 -11.79
C CYS A 214 -10.79 -4.89 -11.75
N GLY A 215 -11.23 -4.46 -10.56
CA GLY A 215 -12.15 -3.33 -10.38
C GLY A 215 -11.79 -2.09 -11.21
N ASP A 216 -10.51 -1.73 -11.24
CA ASP A 216 -10.03 -0.49 -11.87
C ASP A 216 -9.50 -0.69 -13.31
N CYS A 217 -9.92 -1.76 -13.99
CA CYS A 217 -9.36 -2.11 -15.30
C CYS A 217 -9.85 -1.16 -16.40
N GLY A 218 -8.92 -0.48 -17.10
CA GLY A 218 -9.24 0.44 -18.21
C GLY A 218 -9.74 -0.19 -19.51
N LEU A 219 -9.96 -1.51 -19.53
CA LEU A 219 -10.58 -2.23 -20.66
C LEU A 219 -12.01 -2.68 -20.33
N ARG A 220 -12.56 -2.25 -19.20
CA ARG A 220 -13.98 -2.46 -18.84
C ARG A 220 -14.86 -1.44 -19.53
#